data_AF-A0A5A8E779-F1
#
_entry.id   AF-A0A5A8E779-F1
#
_cell.length_a   1.000
_cell.length_b   1.000
_cell.length_c   1.000
_cell.angle_alpha   90.00
_cell.angle_beta   90.00
_cell.angle_gamma   90.00
#
_symmetry.space_group_name_H-M   'P 1'
#
loop_
_entity.id
_entity.type
_entity.pdbx_description
1 polymer ?
#
loop_
_entity_poly.entity_id
_entity_poly.type
_entity_poly.pdbx_seq_one_letter_code
_entity_poly.pdbx_strand_id
1 'polypeptide(L)' 'MEARDSVLSAGQQAALDSKKVELAAADERYLREHPEVKAMVSAFTKHCLQSRPDSVREAAVAFFKDEASVRAAVAGSK' A
#
# COMPACT_ATOMS: atom_id res chain seq x y z
N MET A 1 14.67 20.54 13.04
CA MET A 1 14.56 19.73 11.81
C MET A 1 15.01 20.63 10.68
N GLU A 2 16.30 20.61 10.36
CA GLU A 2 16.90 21.55 9.41
C GLU A 2 16.37 21.30 8.00
N ALA A 3 15.99 22.40 7.35
CA ALA A 3 15.38 22.44 6.04
C ALA A 3 16.33 21.82 5.00
N ARG A 4 15.94 20.65 4.48
CA ARG A 4 16.58 20.05 3.28
C ARG A 4 16.34 20.89 2.02
N ASP A 5 15.48 21.89 2.12
CA ASP A 5 15.05 22.73 1.00
C ASP A 5 16.03 23.87 0.65
N SER A 6 17.08 24.10 1.45
CA SER A 6 18.00 25.24 1.22
C SER A 6 19.19 24.93 0.29
N VAL A 7 19.36 23.69 -0.17
CA VAL A 7 20.53 23.26 -0.98
C VAL A 7 20.26 23.32 -2.49
N LEU A 8 18.98 23.27 -2.90
CA LEU A 8 18.60 23.21 -4.31
C LEU A 8 18.12 24.57 -4.81
N SER A 9 18.54 24.94 -6.03
CA SER A 9 17.94 26.08 -6.73
C SER A 9 16.46 25.80 -7.04
N ALA A 10 15.67 26.85 -7.27
CA ALA A 10 14.25 26.71 -7.58
C ALA A 10 13.97 25.78 -8.78
N GLY A 11 14.81 25.81 -9.81
CA GLY A 11 14.70 24.91 -10.96
C GLY A 11 15.02 23.45 -10.62
N GLN A 12 15.99 23.20 -9.74
CA GLN A 12 16.31 21.85 -9.26
C GLN A 12 15.22 21.29 -8.36
N GLN A 13 14.63 22.14 -7.50
CA GLN A 13 13.52 21.77 -6.65
C GLN A 13 12.28 21.40 -7.49
N ALA A 14 11.93 22.23 -8.48
CA ALA A 14 10.81 21.93 -9.38
C ALA A 14 11.01 20.63 -10.17
N ALA A 15 12.23 20.38 -10.68
CA ALA A 15 12.55 19.13 -11.36
C ALA A 15 12.49 17.91 -10.43
N LEU A 16 12.95 18.06 -9.19
CA LEU A 16 12.86 17.02 -8.16
C LEU A 16 11.40 16.70 -7.83
N ASP A 17 10.56 17.71 -7.67
CA ASP A 17 9.16 17.53 -7.32
C ASP A 17 8.37 16.86 -8.46
N SER A 18 8.65 17.20 -9.73
CA SER A 18 8.11 16.46 -10.89
C SER A 18 8.49 14.97 -10.85
N LYS A 19 9.77 14.67 -10.61
CA LYS A 19 10.24 13.28 -10.52
C LYS A 19 9.63 12.51 -9.35
N LYS A 20 9.39 13.15 -8.21
CA LYS A 20 8.70 12.51 -7.07
C LYS A 20 7.27 12.12 -7.42
N VAL A 21 6.55 12.98 -8.14
CA VAL A 21 5.18 12.70 -8.60
C VAL A 21 5.18 11.51 -9.57
N GLU A 22 6.08 11.53 -10.56
CA GLU A 22 6.24 10.42 -11.52
C GLU A 22 6.56 9.10 -10.80
N LEU A 23 7.49 9.14 -9.85
CA LEU A 23 7.87 7.97 -9.07
C LEU A 23 6.71 7.45 -8.22
N ALA A 24 5.96 8.34 -7.54
CA ALA A 24 4.80 7.95 -6.75
C ALA A 24 3.73 7.25 -7.61
N ALA A 25 3.49 7.74 -8.83
CA ALA A 25 2.56 7.10 -9.76
C ALA A 25 3.07 5.72 -10.23
N ALA A 26 4.38 5.59 -10.48
CA ALA A 26 5.00 4.32 -10.84
C ALA A 26 4.95 3.30 -9.70
N ASP A 27 5.22 3.72 -8.47
CA ASP A 27 5.14 2.88 -7.27
C ASP A 27 3.72 2.37 -7.03
N GLU A 28 2.71 3.24 -7.16
CA GLU A 28 1.31 2.84 -7.04
C GLU A 28 0.93 1.80 -8.10
N ARG A 29 1.37 2.03 -9.35
CA ARG A 29 1.14 1.10 -10.45
C ARG A 29 1.79 -0.26 -10.17
N TYR A 30 3.05 -0.27 -9.75
CA TYR A 30 3.78 -1.48 -9.39
C TYR A 30 3.05 -2.27 -8.29
N LEU A 31 2.65 -1.60 -7.21
CA LEU A 31 1.91 -2.23 -6.11
C LEU A 31 0.56 -2.79 -6.57
N ARG A 32 -0.15 -2.09 -7.48
CA ARG A 32 -1.44 -2.54 -8.01
C ARG A 32 -1.30 -3.74 -8.96
N GLU A 33 -0.23 -3.80 -9.73
CA GLU A 33 0.05 -4.91 -10.66
C GLU A 33 0.56 -6.16 -9.92
N HIS A 34 1.05 -6.02 -8.69
CA HIS A 34 1.59 -7.13 -7.92
C HIS A 34 0.49 -8.12 -7.46
N PRO A 35 0.57 -9.42 -7.81
CA PRO A 35 -0.48 -10.39 -7.51
C PRO A 35 -0.72 -10.58 -6.01
N GLU A 36 0.31 -10.37 -5.20
CA GLU A 36 0.30 -10.43 -3.74
C GLU A 36 -0.66 -9.40 -3.13
N VAL A 37 -0.64 -8.15 -3.60
CA VAL A 37 -1.53 -7.09 -3.09
C VAL A 37 -2.98 -7.43 -3.43
N LYS A 38 -3.22 -7.89 -4.66
CA LYS A 38 -4.55 -8.34 -5.09
C LYS A 38 -5.06 -9.50 -4.23
N ALA A 39 -4.20 -10.47 -3.94
CA ALA A 39 -4.57 -11.63 -3.13
C ALA A 39 -4.88 -11.26 -1.68
N MET A 40 -4.07 -10.39 -1.06
CA MET A 40 -4.34 -9.86 0.28
C MET A 40 -5.70 -9.14 0.37
N VAL A 41 -5.97 -8.24 -0.57
CA VAL A 41 -7.26 -7.51 -0.61
C VAL A 41 -8.43 -8.45 -0.86
N SER A 42 -8.26 -9.45 -1.74
CA SER A 42 -9.29 -10.44 -2.02
C SER A 42 -9.60 -11.34 -0.81
N ALA A 43 -8.57 -11.78 -0.10
CA ALA A 43 -8.71 -12.59 1.11
C ALA A 43 -9.40 -11.81 2.22
N PHE A 44 -9.02 -10.55 2.44
CA PHE A 44 -9.69 -9.68 3.41
C PHE A 44 -11.16 -9.43 3.03
N THR A 45 -11.44 -9.18 1.75
CA THR A 45 -12.82 -8.99 1.25
C THR A 45 -13.65 -10.24 1.52
N LYS A 46 -13.12 -11.43 1.21
CA LYS A 46 -13.76 -12.71 1.52
C LYS A 46 -14.01 -12.86 3.03
N HIS A 47 -13.02 -12.53 3.86
CA HIS A 47 -13.17 -12.55 5.32
C HIS A 47 -14.33 -11.67 5.78
N CYS A 48 -14.41 -10.41 5.33
CA CYS A 48 -15.51 -9.50 5.66
C CYS A 48 -16.88 -10.01 5.21
N LEU A 49 -16.98 -10.62 4.02
CA LEU A 49 -18.23 -11.19 3.53
C LEU A 49 -18.69 -12.40 4.35
N GLN A 50 -17.75 -13.18 4.88
CA GLN A 50 -18.04 -14.35 5.70
C GLN A 50 -18.36 -14.00 7.15
N SER A 51 -17.56 -13.13 7.76
CA SER A 51 -17.71 -12.75 9.17
C SER A 51 -18.76 -11.66 9.39
N ARG A 52 -19.10 -10.89 8.35
CA ARG A 52 -20.06 -9.77 8.38
C ARG A 52 -19.84 -8.87 9.61
N PRO A 53 -18.63 -8.30 9.77
CA PRO A 53 -18.27 -7.59 10.98
C PRO A 53 -19.06 -6.28 11.10
N ASP A 54 -19.39 -5.89 12.33
CA ASP A 54 -20.05 -4.61 12.62
C ASP A 54 -19.17 -3.41 12.21
N SER A 55 -17.84 -3.58 12.26
CA SER A 55 -16.85 -2.59 11.81
C SER A 55 -15.82 -3.22 10.89
N VAL A 56 -15.91 -2.89 9.59
CA VAL A 56 -14.93 -3.32 8.58
C VAL A 56 -13.52 -2.80 8.91
N ARG A 57 -13.41 -1.61 9.52
CA ARG A 57 -12.11 -1.02 9.89
C ARG A 57 -11.42 -1.84 10.98
N GLU A 58 -12.16 -2.24 12.01
CA GLU A 58 -11.59 -3.05 13.09
C GLU A 58 -11.22 -4.45 12.60
N ALA A 59 -12.06 -5.03 11.74
CA ALA A 59 -11.74 -6.29 11.06
C ALA A 59 -10.44 -6.18 10.23
N ALA A 60 -10.22 -5.05 9.54
CA ALA A 60 -8.97 -4.81 8.80
C ALA A 60 -7.77 -4.76 9.74
N VAL A 61 -7.87 -4.05 10.87
CA VAL A 61 -6.78 -3.98 11.86
C VAL A 61 -6.44 -5.37 12.38
N ALA A 62 -7.44 -6.18 12.72
CA ALA A 62 -7.22 -7.55 13.20
C ALA A 62 -6.59 -8.44 12.11
N PHE A 63 -7.12 -8.39 10.89
CA PHE A 63 -6.66 -9.22 9.78
C PHE A 63 -5.23 -8.90 9.33
N PHE A 64 -4.90 -7.61 9.14
CA PHE A 64 -3.59 -7.20 8.62
C PHE A 64 -2.49 -7.16 9.69
N LYS A 65 -2.83 -7.13 10.99
CA LYS A 65 -1.84 -7.28 12.07
C LYS A 65 -1.45 -8.73 12.32
N ASP A 66 -2.28 -9.68 11.93
CA ASP A 66 -1.96 -11.10 12.06
C ASP A 66 -1.12 -11.57 10.86
N GLU A 67 0.16 -11.82 11.14
CA GLU A 67 1.12 -12.28 10.12
C GLU A 67 0.69 -13.60 9.47
N ALA A 68 0.05 -14.50 10.24
CA ALA A 68 -0.41 -15.78 9.70
C ALA A 68 -1.52 -15.58 8.66
N SER A 69 -2.52 -14.73 8.97
CA SER A 69 -3.60 -14.37 8.05
C SER A 69 -3.07 -13.73 6.76
N VAL A 70 -2.11 -12.81 6.87
CA VAL A 70 -1.49 -12.17 5.70
C VAL A 70 -0.72 -13.20 4.88
N ARG A 71 0.15 -14.01 5.50
CA ARG A 71 0.93 -15.04 4.79
C ARG A 71 0.04 -16.06 4.08
N ALA A 72 -1.05 -16.49 4.72
CA ALA A 72 -2.01 -17.40 4.12
C ALA A 72 -2.68 -16.80 2.88
N ALA A 73 -2.97 -15.49 2.90
CA ALA A 73 -3.57 -14.79 1.76
C ALA A 73 -2.64 -14.76 0.53
N VAL A 74 -1.32 -14.65 0.74
CA VAL A 74 -0.33 -14.58 -0.35
C VAL A 74 0.25 -15.92 -0.78
N ALA A 75 0.06 -16.99 0.00
CA ALA A 75 0.66 -18.30 -0.28
C ALA A 75 0.25 -18.90 -1.64
N GLY A 76 -0.92 -18.51 -2.18
CA GLY A 76 -1.43 -18.98 -3.47
C GLY A 76 -1.23 -18.02 -4.65
N SER A 77 -0.47 -16.93 -4.47
CA SER A 77 -0.35 -15.84 -5.47
C SER A 77 0.80 -16.00 -6.47
N LYS A 78 1.50 -17.15 -6.45
CA LYS A 78 2.59 -17.47 -7.39
C LYS A 78 2.09 -17.86 -8.77
#